data_AF-A0A345DDI0-F1
#
_entry.id   AF-A0A345DDI0-F1
#
_cell.length_a   1.000
_cell.length_b   1.000
_cell.length_c   1.000
_cell.angle_alpha   90.00
_cell.angle_beta   90.00
_cell.angle_gamma   90.00
#
_symmetry.space_group_name_H-M   'P 1'
#
loop_
_entity.id
_entity.type
_entity.pdbx_description
1 polymer ?
#
loop_
_entity_poly.entity_id
_entity_poly.type
_entity_poly.pdbx_seq_one_letter_code
_entity_poly.pdbx_strand_id
1 'polypeptide(L)'
;MTQTTERNNHDNELDAFGQPIHLLPHYTDVHREQIAEIVDWMTDKNKGVTDKKQLKTQTWVARNARLKPAAVNQVLRGKYASPPDAQLRAMLDAIHDYDRRQEYSGSNVYVKTDIYRIISSVCNRAKAVGSFGVVSGYVGVGKTAALKEYVSTNSNAYLIEAAPSMTIGVLLDAIMNRLKYRSMNALARAKVTLHGLHLSLSGSKKHRADC
;
A
#
# COMPACT_ATOMS: atom_id res chain seq x y z
N MET A 1 1.26 28.91 61.60
CA MET A 1 1.51 27.59 60.99
C MET A 1 0.16 26.95 60.68
N THR A 2 -0.37 27.19 59.49
CA THR A 2 -1.62 26.59 59.02
C THR A 2 -1.32 26.03 57.64
N GLN A 3 -1.05 24.72 57.59
CA GLN A 3 -0.91 23.98 56.34
C GLN A 3 -2.32 23.77 55.77
N THR A 4 -2.55 24.35 54.60
CA THR A 4 -3.75 24.13 53.79
C THR A 4 -3.74 22.70 53.28
N THR A 5 -4.69 21.90 53.75
CA THR A 5 -5.06 20.62 53.15
C THR A 5 -5.77 20.91 51.83
N GLU A 6 -5.03 20.98 50.73
CA GLU A 6 -5.59 20.94 49.39
C GLU A 6 -6.07 19.51 49.12
N ARG A 7 -7.39 19.34 49.11
CA ARG A 7 -8.06 18.08 48.78
C ARG A 7 -7.93 17.87 47.28
N ASN A 8 -7.33 16.73 46.95
CA ASN A 8 -7.20 16.12 45.63
C ASN A 8 -8.47 16.29 44.78
N ASN A 9 -8.29 16.90 43.60
CA ASN A 9 -9.31 17.08 42.58
C ASN A 9 -8.87 16.41 41.26
N HIS A 10 -8.20 15.25 41.35
CA HIS A 10 -7.59 14.54 40.22
C HIS A 10 -8.39 13.31 39.74
N ASP A 11 -9.61 13.10 40.25
CA ASP A 11 -10.33 11.83 40.08
C ASP A 11 -11.25 11.78 38.83
N ASN A 12 -11.06 12.64 37.83
CA ASN A 12 -11.98 12.69 36.68
C ASN A 12 -11.30 12.79 35.30
N GLU A 13 -10.08 12.28 35.16
CA GLU A 13 -9.55 11.90 33.83
C GLU A 13 -10.04 10.49 33.48
N LEU A 14 -10.70 10.37 32.35
CA LEU A 14 -11.20 9.10 31.79
C LEU A 14 -10.11 8.51 30.89
N ASP A 15 -9.92 7.19 30.97
CA ASP A 15 -9.01 6.48 30.07
C ASP A 15 -9.60 6.40 28.67
N ALA A 16 -8.77 5.88 27.76
CA ALA A 16 -9.09 5.43 26.41
C ALA A 16 -10.41 4.66 26.22
N PHE A 17 -11.03 4.19 27.31
CA PHE A 17 -12.22 3.35 27.32
C PHE A 17 -13.35 3.93 28.20
N GLY A 18 -13.24 5.19 28.63
CA GLY A 18 -14.27 5.86 29.44
C GLY A 18 -14.31 5.41 30.90
N GLN A 19 -13.24 4.84 31.44
CA GLN A 19 -13.11 4.46 32.85
C GLN A 19 -12.17 5.41 33.60
N PRO A 20 -12.41 5.69 34.90
CA PRO A 20 -11.53 6.56 35.69
C PRO A 20 -10.12 5.96 35.80
N ILE A 21 -9.09 6.70 35.34
CA ILE A 21 -7.70 6.21 35.36
C ILE A 21 -7.12 6.35 36.76
N HIS A 22 -7.00 5.24 37.48
CA HIS A 22 -6.14 5.21 38.67
C HIS A 22 -4.70 4.91 38.23
N LEU A 23 -4.01 5.93 37.72
CA LEU A 23 -2.59 5.84 37.37
C LEU A 23 -1.73 5.66 38.62
N LEU A 24 -0.75 4.76 38.55
CA LEU A 24 0.22 4.60 39.62
C LEU A 24 1.09 5.87 39.76
N PRO A 25 1.61 6.17 40.97
CA PRO A 25 2.29 7.45 41.26
C PRO A 25 3.53 7.75 40.41
N HIS A 26 4.11 6.74 39.77
CA HIS A 26 5.30 6.87 38.93
C HIS A 26 4.99 7.22 37.47
N TYR A 27 3.71 7.31 37.09
CA TYR A 27 3.32 7.79 35.76
C TYR A 27 3.41 9.32 35.72
N THR A 28 4.33 9.79 34.88
CA THR A 28 4.52 11.23 34.61
C THR A 28 3.49 11.74 33.61
N ASP A 29 3.36 13.06 33.49
CA ASP A 29 2.47 13.67 32.49
C ASP A 29 2.87 13.32 31.05
N VAL A 30 4.18 13.15 30.80
CA VAL A 30 4.71 12.67 29.52
C VAL A 30 4.18 11.26 29.20
N HIS A 31 4.10 10.38 30.20
CA HIS A 31 3.55 9.03 29.99
C HIS A 31 2.07 9.07 29.64
N ARG A 32 1.31 10.04 30.18
CA ARG A 32 -0.12 10.22 29.86
C ARG A 32 -0.29 10.64 28.40
N GLU A 33 0.51 11.59 27.95
CA GLU A 33 0.48 12.08 26.56
C GLU A 33 0.79 10.94 25.58
N GLN A 34 1.81 10.13 25.86
CA GLN A 34 2.18 8.98 25.03
C GLN A 34 1.08 7.90 24.98
N ILE A 35 0.40 7.65 26.11
CA ILE A 35 -0.73 6.72 26.14
C ILE A 35 -1.89 7.26 25.31
N ALA A 36 -2.20 8.55 25.45
CA ALA A 36 -3.26 9.20 24.68
C ALA A 36 -2.96 9.12 23.18
N GLU A 37 -1.73 9.39 22.75
CA GLU A 37 -1.32 9.27 21.34
C GLU A 37 -1.57 7.86 20.79
N ILE A 38 -1.13 6.81 21.51
CA ILE A 38 -1.31 5.43 21.08
C ILE A 38 -2.79 5.06 20.95
N VAL A 39 -3.61 5.55 21.88
CA VAL A 39 -5.05 5.28 21.95
C VAL A 39 -5.80 6.00 20.83
N ASP A 40 -5.51 7.29 20.63
CA ASP A 40 -6.11 8.09 19.57
C ASP A 40 -5.75 7.51 18.21
N TRP A 41 -4.49 7.09 18.03
CA TRP A 41 -4.05 6.40 16.83
C TRP A 41 -4.85 5.11 16.59
N MET A 42 -5.02 4.24 17.60
CA MET A 42 -5.81 3.02 17.46
C MET A 42 -7.26 3.34 17.10
N THR A 43 -7.84 4.35 17.73
CA THR A 43 -9.21 4.78 17.49
C THR A 43 -9.37 5.29 16.07
N ASP A 44 -8.46 6.15 15.61
CA ASP A 44 -8.47 6.72 14.27
C ASP A 44 -8.36 5.65 13.19
N LYS A 45 -7.41 4.71 13.31
CA LYS A 45 -7.25 3.61 12.33
C LYS A 45 -8.42 2.63 12.29
N ASN A 46 -9.23 2.57 13.35
CA ASN A 46 -10.41 1.71 13.43
C ASN A 46 -11.70 2.39 12.95
N LYS A 47 -11.70 3.71 12.70
CA LYS A 47 -12.88 4.42 12.18
C LYS A 47 -13.29 3.85 10.82
N GLY A 48 -14.57 3.47 10.69
CA GLY A 48 -15.13 2.93 9.44
C GLY A 48 -14.68 1.52 9.08
N VAL A 49 -13.88 0.85 9.91
CA VAL A 49 -13.44 -0.53 9.68
C VAL A 49 -14.53 -1.49 10.19
N THR A 50 -15.17 -2.20 9.26
CA THR A 50 -16.18 -3.22 9.57
C THR A 50 -15.58 -4.63 9.74
N ASP A 51 -14.45 -4.89 9.08
CA ASP A 51 -13.77 -6.18 9.15
C ASP A 51 -12.91 -6.34 10.40
N LYS A 52 -13.25 -7.30 11.26
CA LYS A 52 -12.49 -7.62 12.49
C LYS A 52 -11.02 -7.92 12.26
N LYS A 53 -10.64 -8.45 11.08
CA LYS A 53 -9.25 -8.77 10.74
C LYS A 53 -8.39 -7.53 10.48
N GLN A 54 -9.03 -6.41 10.11
CA GLN A 54 -8.35 -5.16 9.78
C GLN A 54 -8.17 -4.25 11.00
N LEU A 55 -8.89 -4.52 12.10
CA LEU A 55 -8.84 -3.76 13.34
C LEU A 55 -7.43 -3.75 13.97
N LYS A 56 -6.94 -2.55 14.26
CA LYS A 56 -5.72 -2.29 15.02
C LYS A 56 -6.03 -2.30 16.50
N THR A 57 -6.05 -3.51 17.06
CA THR A 57 -6.32 -3.76 18.48
C THR A 57 -5.06 -3.68 19.34
N GLN A 58 -5.19 -3.63 20.66
CA GLN A 58 -4.05 -3.73 21.58
C GLN A 58 -3.19 -4.99 21.32
N THR A 59 -3.81 -6.08 20.90
CA THR A 59 -3.11 -7.32 20.51
C THR A 59 -2.27 -7.11 19.25
N TRP A 60 -2.73 -6.29 18.31
CA TRP A 60 -1.96 -5.90 17.14
C TRP A 60 -0.73 -5.06 17.56
N VAL A 61 -0.92 -4.06 18.42
CA VAL A 61 0.17 -3.22 18.93
C VAL A 61 1.20 -4.08 19.67
N ALA A 62 0.75 -4.95 20.59
CA ALA A 62 1.62 -5.85 21.35
C ALA A 62 2.51 -6.74 20.44
N ARG A 63 1.93 -7.30 19.38
CA ARG A 63 2.68 -8.14 18.42
C ARG A 63 3.74 -7.35 17.67
N ASN A 64 3.44 -6.14 17.21
CA ASN A 64 4.38 -5.32 16.46
C ASN A 64 5.47 -4.70 17.36
N ALA A 65 5.11 -4.33 18.59
CA ALA A 65 6.04 -3.85 19.61
C ALA A 65 6.86 -4.98 20.28
N ARG A 66 6.61 -6.26 19.94
CA ARG A 66 7.24 -7.44 20.57
C ARG A 66 7.03 -7.52 22.09
N LEU A 67 5.89 -7.02 22.56
CA LEU A 67 5.49 -7.02 23.96
C LEU A 67 4.42 -8.09 24.23
N LYS A 68 4.31 -8.52 25.48
CA LYS A 68 3.21 -9.39 25.91
C LYS A 68 1.91 -8.58 25.94
N PRO A 69 0.77 -9.11 25.42
CA PRO A 69 -0.52 -8.41 25.43
C PRO A 69 -0.96 -7.95 26.82
N ALA A 70 -0.66 -8.75 27.85
CA ALA A 70 -0.96 -8.39 29.24
C ALA A 70 -0.16 -7.16 29.71
N ALA A 71 1.10 -7.02 29.28
CA ALA A 71 1.93 -5.87 29.63
C ALA A 71 1.42 -4.59 28.96
N VAL A 72 1.03 -4.66 27.68
CA VAL A 72 0.42 -3.53 26.96
C VAL A 72 -0.86 -3.06 27.66
N ASN A 73 -1.76 -3.98 28.01
CA ASN A 73 -3.00 -3.65 28.73
C ASN A 73 -2.70 -2.99 30.10
N GLN A 74 -1.74 -3.53 30.86
CA GLN A 74 -1.34 -2.94 32.14
C GLN A 74 -0.77 -1.54 32.00
N VAL A 75 0.04 -1.28 30.97
CA VAL A 75 0.61 0.05 30.70
C VAL A 75 -0.48 1.04 30.29
N LEU A 76 -1.36 0.68 29.34
CA LEU A 76 -2.43 1.56 28.87
C LEU A 76 -3.46 1.88 29.98
N ARG A 77 -3.61 1.01 30.97
CA ARG A 77 -4.49 1.23 32.14
C ARG A 77 -3.79 1.88 33.34
N GLY A 78 -2.50 2.21 33.22
CA GLY A 78 -1.74 2.82 34.31
C GLY A 78 -1.42 1.90 35.49
N LYS A 79 -1.52 0.57 35.31
CA LYS A 79 -1.33 -0.46 36.36
C LYS A 79 0.00 -1.21 36.26
N TYR A 80 0.89 -0.81 35.36
CA TYR A 80 2.19 -1.43 35.23
C TYR A 80 3.07 -1.09 36.44
N ALA A 81 3.72 -2.09 37.04
CA ALA A 81 4.38 -1.93 38.34
C ALA A 81 5.66 -1.07 38.29
N SER A 82 6.32 -1.02 37.14
CA SER A 82 7.57 -0.29 36.93
C SER A 82 7.35 0.90 35.99
N PRO A 83 8.27 1.88 35.95
CA PRO A 83 8.24 2.96 34.96
C PRO A 83 8.12 2.38 33.53
N PRO A 84 7.07 2.73 32.77
CA PRO A 84 6.73 2.09 31.51
C PRO A 84 7.50 2.66 30.29
N ASP A 85 8.60 3.38 30.49
CA ASP A 85 9.30 4.13 29.43
C ASP A 85 9.69 3.25 28.24
N ALA A 86 10.21 2.04 28.50
CA ALA A 86 10.64 1.12 27.46
C ALA A 86 9.44 0.56 26.65
N GLN A 87 8.33 0.31 27.33
CA GLN A 87 7.11 -0.24 26.76
C GLN A 87 6.40 0.81 25.92
N LEU A 88 6.29 2.04 26.41
CA LEU A 88 5.70 3.16 25.68
C LEU A 88 6.51 3.48 24.42
N ARG A 89 7.85 3.55 24.53
CA ARG A 89 8.72 3.74 23.37
C ARG A 89 8.52 2.65 22.32
N ALA A 90 8.53 1.37 22.73
CA ALA A 90 8.33 0.26 21.80
C ALA A 90 6.94 0.26 21.12
N MET A 91 5.90 0.74 21.82
CA MET A 91 4.57 0.88 21.24
C MET A 91 4.49 2.06 20.25
N LEU A 92 5.08 3.21 20.59
CA LEU A 92 5.17 4.38 19.72
C LEU A 92 5.95 4.06 18.43
N ASP A 93 7.12 3.42 18.57
CA ASP A 93 7.92 2.98 17.43
C ASP A 93 7.10 2.06 16.50
N ALA A 94 6.30 1.15 17.06
CA ALA A 94 5.49 0.22 16.27
C ALA A 94 4.35 0.92 15.49
N ILE A 95 3.70 1.93 16.06
CA ILE A 95 2.63 2.68 15.37
C ILE A 95 3.22 3.63 14.31
N HIS A 96 4.33 4.30 14.62
CA HIS A 96 5.00 5.21 13.68
C HIS A 96 5.63 4.44 12.51
N ASP A 97 6.21 3.26 12.76
CA ASP A 97 6.69 2.38 11.69
C ASP A 97 5.56 1.91 10.79
N TYR A 98 4.37 1.68 11.33
CA TYR A 98 3.21 1.33 10.53
C TYR A 98 2.76 2.48 9.65
N ASP A 99 2.64 3.69 10.19
CA ASP A 99 2.27 4.87 9.41
C ASP A 99 3.29 5.16 8.32
N ARG A 100 4.58 5.11 8.65
CA ARG A 100 5.67 5.22 7.69
C ARG A 100 5.56 4.17 6.59
N ARG A 101 5.30 2.91 6.93
CA ARG A 101 5.06 1.85 5.94
C ARG A 101 3.81 2.12 5.11
N GLN A 102 2.76 2.71 5.65
CA GLN A 102 1.54 3.03 4.90
C GLN A 102 1.72 4.23 3.99
N GLU A 103 2.48 5.23 4.38
CA GLU A 103 2.93 6.31 3.50
C GLU A 103 3.73 5.71 2.32
N TYR A 104 4.67 4.81 2.63
CA TYR A 104 5.45 4.11 1.61
C TYR A 104 4.68 3.03 0.83
N SER A 105 3.59 2.48 1.35
CA SER A 105 2.77 1.46 0.66
C SER A 105 1.63 2.10 -0.13
N GLY A 106 1.18 3.30 0.26
CA GLY A 106 0.27 4.15 -0.50
C GLY A 106 0.96 4.74 -1.73
N SER A 107 2.27 4.99 -1.66
CA SER A 107 3.10 5.08 -2.85
C SER A 107 3.44 3.66 -3.31
N ASN A 108 2.69 3.09 -4.25
CA ASN A 108 3.12 1.91 -4.99
C ASN A 108 4.40 2.24 -5.79
N VAL A 109 5.53 2.41 -5.12
CA VAL A 109 6.81 2.76 -5.74
C VAL A 109 7.30 1.50 -6.40
N TYR A 110 6.90 1.34 -7.66
CA TYR A 110 7.49 0.35 -8.52
C TYR A 110 9.01 0.55 -8.52
N VAL A 111 9.76 -0.44 -8.03
CA VAL A 111 11.22 -0.39 -8.04
C VAL A 111 11.68 -0.44 -9.50
N LYS A 112 12.27 0.66 -9.97
CA LYS A 112 12.80 0.78 -11.33
C LYS A 112 14.03 -0.11 -11.51
N THR A 113 13.78 -1.36 -11.88
CA THR A 113 14.81 -2.34 -12.24
C THR A 113 15.47 -2.01 -13.58
N ASP A 114 16.55 -2.70 -13.92
CA ASP A 114 17.20 -2.55 -15.24
C ASP A 114 16.26 -2.93 -16.39
N ILE A 115 15.37 -3.90 -16.18
CA ILE A 115 14.34 -4.28 -17.15
C ILE A 115 13.41 -3.09 -17.45
N TYR A 116 13.03 -2.32 -16.42
CA TYR A 116 12.26 -1.10 -16.61
C TYR A 116 13.02 -0.04 -17.41
N ARG A 117 14.32 0.13 -17.18
CA ARG A 117 15.16 1.08 -17.94
C ARG A 117 15.22 0.71 -19.42
N ILE A 118 15.41 -0.58 -19.73
CA ILE A 118 15.43 -1.10 -21.10
C ILE A 118 14.08 -0.86 -21.79
N ILE A 119 12.98 -1.28 -21.16
CA ILE A 119 11.63 -1.14 -21.71
C ILE A 119 11.30 0.33 -21.94
N SER A 120 11.57 1.20 -20.97
CA SER A 120 11.33 2.64 -21.09
C SER A 120 12.14 3.25 -22.23
N SER A 121 13.39 2.84 -22.41
CA SER A 121 14.24 3.32 -23.52
C SER A 121 13.70 2.90 -24.88
N VAL A 122 13.26 1.65 -25.01
CA VAL A 122 12.63 1.14 -26.23
C VAL A 122 11.33 1.88 -26.53
N CYS A 123 10.45 2.07 -25.54
CA CYS A 123 9.20 2.80 -25.70
C CYS A 123 9.43 4.27 -26.07
N ASN A 124 10.39 4.95 -25.43
CA ASN A 124 10.75 6.33 -25.74
C ASN A 124 11.29 6.48 -27.16
N ARG A 125 12.17 5.57 -27.59
CA ARG A 125 12.71 5.57 -28.96
C ARG A 125 11.63 5.30 -30.00
N ALA A 126 10.78 4.30 -29.75
CA ALA A 126 9.66 3.97 -30.62
C ALA A 126 8.70 5.16 -30.79
N LYS A 127 8.38 5.85 -29.69
CA LYS A 127 7.57 7.07 -29.68
C LYS A 127 8.23 8.21 -30.47
N ALA A 128 9.52 8.43 -30.29
CA ALA A 128 10.24 9.55 -30.92
C ALA A 128 10.40 9.38 -32.44
N VAL A 129 10.67 8.15 -32.90
CA VAL A 129 10.95 7.83 -34.31
C VAL A 129 9.68 7.44 -35.08
N GLY A 130 8.59 7.15 -34.38
CA GLY A 130 7.38 6.59 -35.01
C GLY A 130 7.57 5.15 -35.51
N SER A 131 8.47 4.40 -34.85
CA SER A 131 8.77 3.00 -35.17
C SER A 131 8.17 2.06 -34.13
N PHE A 132 8.19 0.75 -34.39
CA PHE A 132 7.87 -0.26 -33.38
C PHE A 132 9.13 -0.80 -32.71
N GLY A 133 8.99 -1.31 -31.48
CA GLY A 133 10.05 -1.95 -30.72
C GLY A 133 9.60 -3.32 -30.22
N VAL A 134 10.50 -4.30 -30.25
CA VAL A 134 10.23 -5.65 -29.75
C VAL A 134 11.15 -5.91 -28.56
N VAL A 135 10.57 -6.28 -27.43
CA VAL A 135 11.31 -6.65 -26.22
C VAL A 135 11.02 -8.11 -25.89
N SER A 136 12.02 -8.97 -26.01
CA SER A 136 11.96 -10.38 -25.62
C SER A 136 12.80 -10.63 -24.37
N GLY A 137 12.52 -11.73 -23.66
CA GLY A 137 13.28 -12.14 -22.48
C GLY A 137 12.61 -13.27 -21.72
N TYR A 138 13.30 -13.83 -20.73
CA TYR A 138 12.79 -14.94 -19.92
C TYR A 138 11.48 -14.61 -19.20
N VAL A 139 10.69 -15.64 -18.90
CA VAL A 139 9.45 -15.52 -18.11
C VAL A 139 9.82 -15.12 -16.67
N GLY A 140 9.00 -14.26 -16.03
CA GLY A 140 9.22 -13.86 -14.64
C GLY A 140 10.15 -12.66 -14.43
N VAL A 141 10.87 -12.18 -15.44
CA VAL A 141 11.79 -11.02 -15.32
C VAL A 141 11.10 -9.65 -15.17
N GLY A 142 9.77 -9.62 -15.04
CA GLY A 142 9.03 -8.38 -14.79
C GLY A 142 8.70 -7.52 -16.01
N LYS A 143 8.81 -8.03 -17.25
CA LYS A 143 8.48 -7.26 -18.48
C LYS A 143 7.09 -6.62 -18.44
N THR A 144 6.06 -7.40 -18.12
CA THR A 144 4.67 -6.91 -18.04
C THR A 144 4.49 -5.89 -16.92
N ALA A 145 5.15 -6.09 -15.78
CA ALA A 145 5.10 -5.15 -14.67
C ALA A 145 5.75 -3.80 -15.04
N ALA A 146 6.89 -3.84 -15.74
CA ALA A 146 7.56 -2.64 -16.24
C ALA A 146 6.72 -1.88 -17.29
N LEU A 147 6.01 -2.59 -18.18
CA LEU A 147 5.10 -1.95 -19.14
C LEU A 147 3.89 -1.30 -18.45
N LYS A 148 3.32 -1.94 -17.43
CA LYS A 148 2.22 -1.37 -16.63
C LYS A 148 2.67 -0.09 -15.92
N GLU A 149 3.88 -0.08 -15.38
CA GLU A 149 4.46 1.13 -14.76
C GLU A 149 4.80 2.22 -15.79
N TYR A 150 5.28 1.84 -16.97
CA TYR A 150 5.53 2.81 -18.03
C TYR A 150 4.22 3.51 -18.45
N VAL A 151 3.11 2.78 -18.53
CA VAL A 151 1.80 3.36 -18.87
C VAL A 151 1.21 4.19 -17.72
N SER A 152 1.39 3.79 -16.45
CA SER A 152 0.93 4.61 -15.31
C SER A 152 1.62 5.98 -15.26
N THR A 153 2.89 6.03 -15.67
CA THR A 153 3.70 7.26 -15.70
C THR A 153 3.51 8.09 -16.98
N ASN A 154 2.95 7.53 -18.05
CA ASN A 154 2.74 8.20 -19.34
C ASN A 154 1.27 8.20 -19.74
N SER A 155 0.57 9.33 -19.54
CA SER A 155 -0.86 9.48 -19.86
C SER A 155 -1.23 9.20 -21.31
N ASN A 156 -0.29 9.33 -22.23
CA ASN A 156 -0.49 9.16 -23.68
C ASN A 156 -0.06 7.77 -24.18
N ALA A 157 0.16 6.81 -23.26
CA ALA A 157 0.46 5.43 -23.59
C ALA A 157 -0.75 4.53 -23.28
N TYR A 158 -1.01 3.57 -24.14
CA TYR A 158 -2.05 2.56 -23.92
C TYR A 158 -1.41 1.17 -23.94
N LEU A 159 -1.68 0.37 -22.90
CA LEU A 159 -1.26 -1.02 -22.84
C LEU A 159 -2.39 -1.93 -23.35
N ILE A 160 -2.08 -2.72 -24.37
CA ILE A 160 -2.97 -3.74 -24.91
C ILE A 160 -2.29 -5.09 -24.73
N GLU A 161 -2.90 -5.96 -23.93
CA GLU A 161 -2.43 -7.33 -23.71
C GLU A 161 -3.15 -8.25 -24.70
N ALA A 162 -2.41 -8.79 -25.68
CA ALA A 162 -2.93 -9.73 -26.66
C ALA A 162 -2.55 -11.17 -26.26
N ALA A 163 -3.54 -12.06 -26.24
CA ALA A 163 -3.29 -13.49 -26.12
C ALA A 163 -2.99 -14.08 -27.51
N PRO A 164 -2.12 -15.11 -27.63
CA PRO A 164 -1.81 -15.74 -28.91
C PRO A 164 -3.03 -16.32 -29.66
N SER A 165 -4.12 -16.61 -28.94
CA SER A 165 -5.38 -17.12 -29.49
C SER A 165 -6.34 -16.02 -29.98
N MET A 166 -6.01 -14.73 -29.80
CA MET A 166 -6.88 -13.63 -30.22
C MET A 166 -6.83 -13.44 -31.74
N THR A 167 -8.00 -13.30 -32.35
CA THR A 167 -8.10 -12.89 -33.75
C THR A 167 -7.86 -11.38 -33.88
N ILE A 168 -7.51 -10.94 -35.09
CA ILE A 168 -7.26 -9.52 -35.39
C ILE A 168 -8.50 -8.66 -35.06
N GLY A 169 -9.71 -9.18 -35.31
CA GLY A 169 -10.97 -8.49 -34.98
C GLY A 169 -11.10 -8.20 -33.49
N VAL A 170 -10.87 -9.22 -32.64
CA VAL A 170 -10.94 -9.07 -31.18
C VAL A 170 -9.87 -8.12 -30.65
N LEU A 171 -8.67 -8.12 -31.26
CA LEU A 171 -7.62 -7.16 -30.94
C LEU A 171 -8.05 -5.72 -31.28
N LEU A 172 -8.59 -5.50 -32.48
CA LEU A 172 -9.09 -4.18 -32.89
C LEU A 172 -10.21 -3.69 -31.97
N ASP A 173 -11.15 -4.55 -31.61
CA ASP A 173 -12.21 -4.21 -30.66
C ASP A 173 -11.62 -3.80 -29.29
N ALA A 174 -10.59 -4.49 -28.81
CA ALA A 174 -9.91 -4.13 -27.57
C ALA A 174 -9.24 -2.75 -27.64
N ILE A 175 -8.63 -2.41 -28.78
CA ILE A 175 -8.06 -1.07 -29.03
C ILE A 175 -9.16 -0.01 -29.03
N MET A 176 -10.22 -0.22 -29.81
CA MET A 176 -11.32 0.73 -29.96
C MET A 176 -12.03 1.02 -28.63
N ASN A 177 -12.25 -0.02 -27.83
CA ASN A 177 -12.81 0.10 -26.48
C ASN A 177 -11.90 0.92 -25.55
N ARG A 178 -10.58 0.73 -25.62
CA ARG A 178 -9.61 1.49 -24.81
C ARG A 178 -9.49 2.95 -25.24
N LEU A 179 -9.63 3.24 -26.54
CA LEU A 179 -9.60 4.59 -27.11
C LEU A 179 -10.94 5.33 -26.98
N LYS A 180 -11.97 4.72 -26.36
CA LYS A 180 -13.33 5.26 -26.23
C LYS A 180 -13.93 5.70 -27.57
N TYR A 181 -13.56 5.06 -28.68
CA TYR A 181 -14.21 5.33 -29.95
C TYR A 181 -15.56 4.62 -29.96
N ARG A 182 -16.56 5.26 -29.33
CA ARG A 182 -17.97 4.86 -29.43
C ARG A 182 -18.43 5.23 -30.83
N SER A 183 -18.30 4.31 -31.77
CA SER A 183 -19.02 4.41 -33.03
C SER A 183 -19.86 3.16 -33.23
N MET A 184 -21.05 3.19 -32.61
CA MET A 184 -22.21 2.63 -33.30
C MET A 184 -22.39 3.47 -34.56
N ASN A 185 -22.30 2.85 -35.74
CA ASN A 185 -22.62 3.40 -37.07
C ASN A 185 -21.60 4.33 -37.77
N ALA A 186 -20.34 3.91 -37.92
CA ALA A 186 -19.45 4.52 -38.93
C ALA A 186 -18.71 3.45 -39.74
N LEU A 187 -19.50 2.61 -40.43
CA LEU A 187 -19.02 1.67 -41.45
C LEU A 187 -18.72 2.35 -42.80
N ALA A 188 -18.59 3.67 -42.84
CA ALA A 188 -18.25 4.39 -44.07
C ALA A 188 -17.13 5.39 -43.81
N ARG A 189 -15.94 5.06 -44.30
CA ARG A 189 -14.84 6.01 -44.59
C ARG A 189 -14.13 6.63 -43.37
N ALA A 190 -13.39 5.81 -42.63
CA ALA A 190 -12.21 6.32 -41.93
C ALA A 190 -11.01 5.42 -42.23
N LYS A 191 -10.19 5.88 -43.18
CA LYS A 191 -8.84 5.34 -43.42
C LYS A 191 -7.98 5.75 -42.23
N VAL A 192 -8.09 5.00 -41.12
CA VAL A 192 -7.23 5.16 -39.96
C VAL A 192 -5.95 4.38 -40.25
N THR A 193 -4.90 5.10 -40.63
CA THR A 193 -3.55 4.56 -40.73
C THR A 193 -3.07 4.17 -39.33
N LEU A 194 -3.36 2.93 -38.93
CA LEU A 194 -2.77 2.30 -37.74
C LEU A 194 -1.30 2.02 -38.05
N HIS A 195 -0.40 2.91 -37.60
CA HIS A 195 1.02 2.55 -37.47
C HIS A 195 1.11 1.45 -36.41
N GLY A 196 1.35 0.23 -36.90
CA GLY A 196 1.15 -1.02 -36.17
C GLY A 196 1.92 -1.11 -34.86
N LEU A 197 1.23 -1.65 -33.85
CA LEU A 197 1.84 -2.16 -32.63
C LEU A 197 1.37 -3.62 -32.49
N HIS A 198 2.20 -4.55 -32.97
CA HIS A 198 1.98 -5.98 -32.82
C HIS A 198 3.00 -6.54 -31.83
N LEU A 199 2.54 -6.87 -30.61
CA LEU A 199 3.35 -7.61 -29.64
C LEU A 199 3.02 -9.10 -29.80
N SER A 200 3.92 -9.85 -30.43
CA SER A 200 3.85 -11.31 -30.50
C SER A 200 4.57 -11.91 -29.29
N LEU A 201 3.82 -12.54 -28.38
CA LEU A 201 4.35 -13.40 -27.32
C LEU A 201 4.42 -14.83 -27.86
N SER A 202 5.56 -15.20 -28.46
CA SER A 202 5.85 -16.59 -28.80
C SER A 202 6.37 -17.34 -27.56
N GLY A 203 5.50 -18.15 -26.97
CA GLY A 203 5.87 -19.14 -25.96
C GLY A 203 6.37 -20.42 -26.62
N SER A 204 7.68 -20.64 -26.60
CA SER A 204 8.28 -21.91 -27.03
C SER A 204 8.02 -22.99 -25.98
N LYS A 205 7.14 -23.96 -26.29
CA LYS A 205 7.04 -25.22 -25.55
C LYS A 205 8.20 -26.13 -25.96
N LYS A 206 9.09 -26.43 -25.03
CA LYS A 206 10.21 -27.38 -25.20
C LYS A 206 9.64 -28.79 -25.35
N HIS A 207 9.91 -29.40 -26.50
CA HIS A 207 9.68 -30.82 -26.81
C HIS A 207 10.37 -31.69 -25.74
N ARG A 208 9.62 -32.58 -25.11
CA ARG A 208 10.16 -33.80 -24.50
C ARG A 208 10.01 -34.87 -25.57
N ALA A 209 11.14 -35.32 -26.10
CA ALA A 209 11.22 -36.53 -26.92
C ALA A 209 11.56 -37.69 -26.00
N ASP A 210 10.84 -38.79 -26.18
CA ASP A 210 11.08 -40.09 -25.58
C ASP A 210 12.44 -40.65 -26.03
N CYS A 211 13.23 -41.11 -25.06
CA CYS A 211 14.19 -42.22 -25.11
C CYS A 211 14.50 -42.62 -23.67
#